data_AF-A0A918PME7-F1
#
_entry.id   AF-A0A918PME7-F1
#
_cell.length_a   1.000
_cell.length_b   1.000
_cell.length_c   1.000
_cell.angle_alpha   90.00
_cell.angle_beta   90.00
_cell.angle_gamma   90.00
#
_symmetry.space_group_name_H-M   'P 1'
#
loop_
_entity.id
_entity.type
_entity.pdbx_description
1 polymer ?
#
loop_
_entity_poly.entity_id
_entity_poly.type
_entity_poly.pdbx_seq_one_letter_code
_entity_poly.pdbx_strand_id
1 'polypeptide(L)'
;MGKTAFPSSIIKEKTDYSYQFSICTLVTDHKEYDEMKNSCIEAGFLEDDCEYLIIDNSTGNSIDAYRGLNLFLQQAKGKYIIICHQDIGMNDDKRPVLEEKIVEIDNKDPRWGVLGNAGRANMKYMAIHMTNGKTLQKFKEEDAPIRVMSVDENFIIVKNSANLALSSDLKGFHMYGADLCLIAEILGYHSYVIGFELTHKSEGNLNNEFVKAKKDFIDKFSQAIYPRFMASTAARFYIGSNPWKRTLYNSNLILFFIRQYDKFFKGKKSRTN
;
A
#
# COMPACT_ATOMS: atom_id res chain seq x y z
N MET A 1 14.60 -7.35 -54.92
CA MET A 1 13.59 -7.37 -53.84
C MET A 1 14.32 -7.30 -52.50
N GLY A 2 14.46 -6.10 -51.93
CA GLY A 2 15.10 -5.89 -50.64
C GLY A 2 14.18 -6.40 -49.53
N LYS A 3 14.67 -7.33 -48.72
CA LYS A 3 13.99 -7.75 -47.49
C LYS A 3 14.03 -6.56 -46.53
N THR A 4 12.89 -5.89 -46.35
CA THR A 4 12.66 -4.99 -45.23
C THR A 4 12.78 -5.80 -43.94
N ALA A 5 13.93 -5.67 -43.26
CA ALA A 5 14.09 -6.20 -41.92
C ALA A 5 13.12 -5.44 -41.01
N PHE A 6 12.09 -6.13 -40.51
CA PHE A 6 11.25 -5.57 -39.46
C PHE A 6 12.13 -5.33 -38.24
N PRO A 7 12.16 -4.11 -37.65
CA PRO A 7 12.89 -3.87 -36.42
C PRO A 7 12.14 -4.58 -35.29
N SER A 8 12.57 -5.80 -34.99
CA SER A 8 12.10 -6.55 -33.83
C SER A 8 13.21 -6.53 -32.78
N SER A 9 12.87 -6.08 -31.57
CA SER A 9 13.76 -6.18 -30.40
C SER A 9 13.42 -7.42 -29.58
N ILE A 10 14.45 -8.10 -29.08
CA ILE A 10 14.28 -9.19 -28.11
C ILE A 10 13.96 -8.55 -26.76
N ILE A 11 12.81 -8.89 -26.19
CA ILE A 11 12.45 -8.48 -24.83
C ILE A 11 13.12 -9.42 -23.84
N LYS A 12 13.70 -8.85 -22.78
CA LYS A 12 14.19 -9.56 -21.60
C LYS A 12 13.38 -9.15 -20.39
N GLU A 13 13.35 -10.01 -19.38
CA GLU A 13 12.82 -9.64 -18.08
C GLU A 13 13.58 -8.44 -17.53
N LYS A 14 12.87 -7.52 -16.86
CA LYS A 14 13.46 -6.31 -16.29
C LYS A 14 14.31 -6.68 -15.08
N THR A 15 15.62 -6.79 -15.27
CA THR A 15 16.58 -7.06 -14.18
C THR A 15 17.28 -5.79 -13.71
N ASP A 16 17.34 -4.78 -14.57
CA ASP A 16 18.09 -3.54 -14.33
C ASP A 16 17.13 -2.37 -14.11
N TYR A 17 17.48 -1.52 -13.16
CA TYR A 17 16.71 -0.34 -12.76
C TYR A 17 17.62 0.88 -12.74
N SER A 18 17.12 2.03 -13.16
CA SER A 18 17.90 3.28 -13.16
C SER A 18 18.14 3.82 -11.76
N TYR A 19 17.28 3.45 -10.81
CA TYR A 19 17.33 3.87 -9.42
C TYR A 19 17.10 2.66 -8.51
N GLN A 20 17.58 2.74 -7.27
CA GLN A 20 17.21 1.80 -6.23
C GLN A 20 15.77 2.06 -5.77
N PHE A 21 15.41 3.32 -5.54
CA PHE A 21 14.09 3.74 -5.09
C PHE A 21 13.48 4.82 -5.99
N SER A 22 12.18 4.71 -6.26
CA SER A 22 11.37 5.85 -6.74
C SER A 22 10.46 6.29 -5.60
N ILE A 23 10.61 7.52 -5.12
CA ILE A 23 9.82 8.08 -4.02
C ILE A 23 8.72 8.95 -4.62
N CYS A 24 7.49 8.51 -4.45
CA CYS A 24 6.33 9.00 -5.18
C CYS A 24 5.31 9.61 -4.22
N THR A 25 4.89 10.86 -4.46
CA THR A 25 4.05 11.61 -3.53
C THR A 25 2.96 12.41 -4.24
N LEU A 26 1.71 12.30 -3.76
CA LEU A 26 0.65 13.24 -4.13
C LEU A 26 0.81 14.50 -3.26
N VAL A 27 1.06 15.64 -3.89
CA VAL A 27 1.43 16.87 -3.18
C VAL A 27 0.26 17.85 -3.19
N THR A 28 -0.20 18.23 -2.00
CA THR A 28 -1.17 19.32 -1.80
C THR A 28 -0.56 20.53 -1.11
N ASP A 29 0.56 20.34 -0.40
CA ASP A 29 1.33 21.40 0.25
C ASP A 29 2.82 21.19 -0.05
N HIS A 30 3.40 22.07 -0.87
CA HIS A 30 4.81 21.99 -1.25
C HIS A 30 5.76 22.15 -0.07
N LYS A 31 5.39 22.92 0.96
CA LYS A 31 6.23 23.08 2.15
C LYS A 31 6.29 21.76 2.94
N GLU A 32 5.15 21.10 3.11
CA GLU A 32 5.09 19.81 3.79
C GLU A 32 5.84 18.72 3.00
N TYR A 33 5.70 18.73 1.67
CA TYR A 33 6.50 17.86 0.79
C TYR A 33 8.00 18.11 0.92
N ASP A 34 8.46 19.36 0.94
CA ASP A 34 9.88 19.70 1.08
C ASP A 34 10.43 19.21 2.44
N GLU A 35 9.67 19.34 3.52
CA GLU A 35 10.03 18.77 4.83
C GLU A 35 10.17 17.24 4.77
N MET A 36 9.21 16.55 4.13
CA MET A 36 9.27 15.10 3.96
C MET A 36 10.45 14.66 3.10
N LYS A 37 10.68 15.33 1.96
CA LYS A 37 11.81 15.07 1.06
C LYS A 37 13.14 15.25 1.78
N ASN A 38 13.31 16.35 2.52
CA ASN A 38 14.52 16.59 3.30
C ASN A 38 14.75 15.49 4.34
N SER A 39 13.69 15.03 5.03
CA SER A 39 13.81 13.90 5.97
C SER A 39 14.25 12.60 5.28
N CYS A 40 13.80 12.35 4.04
CA CYS A 40 14.24 11.21 3.25
C CYS A 40 15.72 11.31 2.88
N ILE A 41 16.16 12.49 2.44
CA ILE A 41 17.58 12.75 2.09
C ILE A 41 18.47 12.54 3.31
N GLU A 42 18.10 13.11 4.46
CA GLU A 42 18.80 12.93 5.74
C GLU A 42 18.82 11.45 6.18
N ALA A 43 17.83 10.66 5.74
CA ALA A 43 17.77 9.23 5.99
C ALA A 43 18.53 8.35 5.00
N GLY A 44 19.23 8.96 4.03
CA GLY A 44 20.09 8.26 3.06
C GLY A 44 19.41 7.93 1.72
N PHE A 45 18.20 8.43 1.48
CA PHE A 45 17.57 8.36 0.16
C PHE A 45 18.08 9.54 -0.69
N LEU A 46 19.29 9.43 -1.22
CA LEU A 46 19.95 10.50 -1.96
C LEU A 46 19.52 10.50 -3.44
N GLU A 47 19.61 11.66 -4.10
CA GLU A 47 19.15 11.83 -5.49
C GLU A 47 20.07 11.20 -6.55
N ASP A 48 21.21 10.63 -6.16
CA ASP A 48 22.13 9.93 -7.05
C ASP A 48 21.65 8.52 -7.42
N ASP A 49 20.92 7.87 -6.52
CA ASP A 49 20.35 6.54 -6.73
C ASP A 49 18.85 6.42 -6.38
N CYS A 50 18.21 7.52 -6.00
CA CYS A 50 16.77 7.65 -5.86
C CYS A 50 16.22 8.71 -6.82
N GLU A 51 15.01 8.49 -7.33
CA GLU A 51 14.24 9.53 -8.01
C GLU A 51 13.03 9.97 -7.17
N TYR A 52 12.67 11.25 -7.26
CA TYR A 52 11.52 11.82 -6.59
C TYR A 52 10.47 12.23 -7.63
N LEU A 53 9.28 11.63 -7.55
CA LEU A 53 8.18 11.85 -8.48
C LEU A 53 6.99 12.43 -7.72
N ILE A 54 6.42 13.53 -8.24
CA ILE A 54 5.24 14.15 -7.64
C ILE A 54 4.07 14.21 -8.61
N ILE A 55 2.87 14.12 -8.05
CA ILE A 55 1.66 14.60 -8.70
C ILE A 55 1.24 15.85 -7.93
N ASP A 56 1.33 17.00 -8.60
CA ASP A 56 1.00 18.28 -7.99
C ASP A 56 -0.52 18.53 -8.02
N ASN A 57 -1.13 18.48 -6.84
CA ASN A 57 -2.52 18.82 -6.56
C ASN A 57 -2.63 20.13 -5.74
N SER A 58 -1.56 20.90 -5.57
CA SER A 58 -1.53 22.13 -4.74
C SER A 58 -2.44 23.24 -5.28
N THR A 59 -2.70 23.25 -6.59
CA THR A 59 -3.61 24.22 -7.26
C THR A 59 -5.01 23.66 -7.47
N GLY A 60 -5.27 22.44 -6.99
CA GLY A 60 -6.55 21.74 -7.09
C GLY A 60 -6.34 20.23 -7.21
N ASN A 61 -7.14 19.44 -6.47
CA ASN A 61 -7.14 17.97 -6.46
C ASN A 61 -7.65 17.37 -7.79
N SER A 62 -6.96 17.70 -8.88
CA SER A 62 -7.35 17.35 -10.26
C SER A 62 -7.03 15.90 -10.61
N ILE A 63 -6.07 15.29 -9.90
CA ILE A 63 -5.69 13.89 -10.05
C ILE A 63 -5.92 13.19 -8.70
N ASP A 64 -6.87 12.26 -8.67
CA ASP A 64 -7.12 11.44 -7.48
C ASP A 64 -6.03 10.38 -7.24
N ALA A 65 -6.09 9.69 -6.11
CA ALA A 65 -5.05 8.72 -5.75
C ALA A 65 -5.01 7.53 -6.72
N TYR A 66 -6.15 7.02 -7.18
CA TYR A 66 -6.18 5.88 -8.11
C TYR A 66 -5.50 6.21 -9.44
N ARG A 67 -5.75 7.41 -9.99
CA ARG A 67 -5.10 7.87 -11.22
C ARG A 67 -3.64 8.22 -10.99
N GLY A 68 -3.33 8.97 -9.93
CA GLY A 68 -1.97 9.45 -9.63
C GLY A 68 -1.01 8.31 -9.33
N LEU A 69 -1.40 7.35 -8.50
CA LEU A 69 -0.56 6.20 -8.17
C LEU A 69 -0.38 5.26 -9.36
N ASN A 70 -1.38 5.12 -10.24
CA ASN A 70 -1.18 4.38 -11.50
C ASN A 70 -0.13 5.06 -12.40
N LEU A 71 -0.06 6.39 -12.44
CA LEU A 71 1.01 7.09 -13.16
C LEU A 71 2.38 6.79 -12.54
N PHE A 72 2.48 6.79 -11.20
CA PHE A 72 3.72 6.40 -10.52
C PHE A 72 4.13 4.98 -10.82
N LEU A 73 3.22 4.00 -10.69
CA LEU A 73 3.50 2.59 -10.95
C LEU A 73 3.95 2.33 -12.40
N GLN A 74 3.47 3.13 -13.35
CA GLN A 74 3.84 3.02 -14.76
C GLN A 74 5.14 3.74 -15.13
N GLN A 75 5.45 4.86 -14.47
CA GLN A 75 6.56 5.74 -14.86
C GLN A 75 7.82 5.59 -14.01
N ALA A 76 7.68 5.08 -12.77
CA ALA A 76 8.78 4.86 -11.85
C ALA A 76 9.81 3.86 -12.40
N LYS A 77 11.08 4.23 -12.32
CA LYS A 77 12.25 3.51 -12.82
C LYS A 77 13.08 2.86 -11.72
N GLY A 78 12.71 3.04 -10.46
CA GLY A 78 13.34 2.45 -9.29
C GLY A 78 13.01 0.97 -9.12
N LYS A 79 13.95 0.20 -8.58
CA LYS A 79 13.75 -1.22 -8.23
C LYS A 79 12.58 -1.41 -7.24
N TYR A 80 12.47 -0.49 -6.30
CA TYR A 80 11.37 -0.40 -5.35
C TYR A 80 10.67 0.96 -5.49
N ILE A 81 9.35 0.95 -5.56
CA ILE A 81 8.54 2.15 -5.68
C ILE A 81 7.96 2.44 -4.29
N ILE A 82 8.41 3.52 -3.66
CA ILE A 82 7.85 4.02 -2.41
C ILE A 82 6.74 5.00 -2.76
N ILE A 83 5.53 4.71 -2.35
CA ILE A 83 4.37 5.60 -2.44
C ILE A 83 4.06 6.05 -1.03
N CYS A 84 4.17 7.34 -0.76
CA CYS A 84 3.95 7.89 0.56
C CYS A 84 3.15 9.19 0.54
N HIS A 85 2.54 9.52 1.67
CA HIS A 85 1.97 10.84 1.90
C HIS A 85 3.08 11.88 2.11
N GLN A 86 2.75 13.14 1.89
CA GLN A 86 3.68 14.26 2.11
C GLN A 86 3.91 14.55 3.62
N ASP A 87 3.07 14.01 4.50
CA ASP A 87 3.06 14.29 5.94
C ASP A 87 3.73 13.18 6.78
N ILE A 88 4.61 12.39 6.15
CA ILE A 88 5.50 11.46 6.86
C ILE A 88 6.86 12.11 7.15
N GLY A 89 7.60 11.54 8.11
CA GLY A 89 8.98 11.90 8.41
C GLY A 89 9.85 10.68 8.68
N MET A 90 10.95 10.55 7.94
CA MET A 90 11.94 9.47 8.08
C MET A 90 12.91 9.74 9.25
N ASN A 91 12.36 10.08 10.42
CA ASN A 91 13.13 10.52 11.58
C ASN A 91 13.64 9.35 12.44
N ASP A 92 12.90 8.23 12.44
CA ASP A 92 13.20 7.04 13.23
C ASP A 92 14.17 6.13 12.47
N ASP A 93 13.67 5.16 11.69
CA ASP A 93 14.52 4.28 10.90
C ASP A 93 15.03 4.95 9.61
N LYS A 94 16.24 4.56 9.20
CA LYS A 94 16.94 5.11 8.03
C LYS A 94 17.00 4.08 6.90
N ARG A 95 17.42 4.50 5.72
CA ARG A 95 17.48 3.64 4.52
C ARG A 95 18.12 2.25 4.74
N PRO A 96 19.26 2.12 5.47
CA PRO A 96 19.86 0.79 5.67
C PRO A 96 18.93 -0.21 6.38
N VAL A 97 18.10 0.27 7.32
CA VAL A 97 17.09 -0.58 7.98
C VAL A 97 16.04 -1.02 6.98
N LEU A 98 15.56 -0.12 6.11
CA LEU A 98 14.59 -0.48 5.08
C LEU A 98 15.14 -1.54 4.13
N GLU A 99 16.39 -1.37 3.68
CA GLU A 99 17.07 -2.33 2.81
C GLU A 99 17.23 -3.69 3.48
N GLU A 100 17.59 -3.73 4.77
CA GLU A 100 17.62 -4.95 5.58
C GLU A 100 16.24 -5.64 5.59
N LYS A 101 15.16 -4.89 5.83
CA LYS A 101 13.79 -5.45 5.87
C LYS A 101 13.32 -5.96 4.51
N ILE A 102 13.73 -5.31 3.43
CA ILE A 102 13.47 -5.79 2.07
C ILE A 102 14.22 -7.11 1.83
N VAL A 103 15.49 -7.22 2.21
CA VAL A 103 16.27 -8.47 2.09
C VAL A 103 15.66 -9.58 2.96
N GLU A 104 15.24 -9.26 4.18
CA GLU A 104 14.59 -10.18 5.10
C GLU A 104 13.32 -10.80 4.47
N ILE A 105 12.43 -9.97 3.91
CA ILE A 105 11.20 -10.47 3.30
C ILE A 105 11.46 -11.18 1.97
N ASP A 106 12.46 -10.77 1.19
CA ASP A 106 12.82 -11.45 -0.07
C ASP A 106 13.30 -12.89 0.17
N ASN A 107 14.07 -13.09 1.24
CA ASN A 107 14.50 -14.43 1.69
C ASN A 107 13.35 -15.27 2.24
N LYS A 108 12.40 -14.65 2.95
CA LYS A 108 11.27 -15.34 3.59
C LYS A 108 10.16 -15.70 2.61
N ASP A 109 9.85 -14.80 1.68
CA ASP A 109 8.81 -14.95 0.68
C ASP A 109 9.12 -14.11 -0.56
N PRO A 110 9.79 -14.67 -1.59
CA PRO A 110 10.15 -13.92 -2.79
C PRO A 110 8.92 -13.45 -3.59
N ARG A 111 7.72 -13.97 -3.28
CA ARG A 111 6.44 -13.55 -3.88
C ARG A 111 5.79 -12.37 -3.16
N TRP A 112 6.48 -11.65 -2.28
CA TRP A 112 5.98 -10.36 -1.83
C TRP A 112 5.86 -9.38 -3.02
N GLY A 113 4.81 -8.57 -3.02
CA GLY A 113 4.60 -7.50 -4.01
C GLY A 113 4.39 -6.13 -3.37
N VAL A 114 3.86 -6.10 -2.14
CA VAL A 114 3.54 -4.86 -1.41
C VAL A 114 4.05 -4.96 0.03
N LEU A 115 4.74 -3.92 0.50
CA LEU A 115 5.08 -3.74 1.90
C LEU A 115 4.45 -2.44 2.42
N GLY A 116 4.24 -2.35 3.73
CA GLY A 116 3.86 -1.13 4.41
C GLY A 116 4.32 -1.14 5.86
N ASN A 117 4.09 -0.05 6.59
CA ASN A 117 4.39 0.06 8.01
C ASN A 117 3.14 -0.14 8.89
N ALA A 118 1.93 -0.09 8.31
CA ALA A 118 0.69 -0.45 8.98
C ALA A 118 -0.25 -1.22 8.05
N GLY A 119 -1.13 -2.03 8.65
CA GLY A 119 -2.04 -2.88 7.89
C GLY A 119 -2.86 -3.82 8.76
N ARG A 120 -3.70 -4.63 8.12
CA ARG A 120 -4.56 -5.62 8.79
C ARG A 120 -4.14 -7.02 8.44
N ALA A 121 -3.77 -7.82 9.44
CA ALA A 121 -3.54 -9.26 9.24
C ALA A 121 -4.86 -9.99 8.99
N ASN A 122 -5.89 -9.64 9.76
CA ASN A 122 -7.25 -10.16 9.64
C ASN A 122 -8.29 -9.19 10.22
N MET A 123 -9.52 -9.68 10.46
CA MET A 123 -10.61 -8.85 10.95
C MET A 123 -10.34 -8.37 12.39
N LYS A 124 -9.50 -9.05 13.17
CA LYS A 124 -9.13 -8.63 14.52
C LYS A 124 -7.82 -7.84 14.56
N TYR A 125 -6.75 -8.40 14.03
CA TYR A 125 -5.39 -7.96 14.28
C TYR A 125 -4.94 -6.89 13.27
N MET A 126 -4.53 -5.74 13.80
CA MET A 126 -3.84 -4.70 13.08
C MET A 126 -2.35 -4.80 13.44
N ALA A 127 -1.49 -4.66 12.44
CA ALA A 127 -0.05 -4.54 12.59
C ALA A 127 0.33 -3.08 12.31
N ILE A 128 1.10 -2.45 13.21
CA ILE A 128 1.53 -1.05 13.09
C ILE A 128 2.97 -0.95 13.59
N HIS A 129 3.84 -0.35 12.79
CA HIS A 129 5.23 -0.05 13.10
C HIS A 129 5.54 1.41 12.72
N MET A 130 5.07 2.38 13.52
CA MET A 130 5.23 3.81 13.25
C MET A 130 5.14 4.66 14.51
N THR A 131 5.64 5.89 14.43
CA THR A 131 5.43 6.95 15.42
C THR A 131 4.23 7.81 15.02
N ASN A 132 3.27 8.00 15.92
CA ASN A 132 2.21 8.98 15.74
C ASN A 132 2.76 10.39 16.00
N GLY A 133 2.72 11.27 15.00
CA GLY A 133 3.32 12.61 15.10
C GLY A 133 2.60 13.58 16.03
N LYS A 134 1.31 13.34 16.37
CA LYS A 134 0.57 14.18 17.33
C LYS A 134 0.82 13.77 18.78
N THR A 135 0.78 12.47 19.05
CA THR A 135 0.91 11.94 20.43
C THR A 135 2.33 11.54 20.80
N LEU A 136 3.24 11.48 19.82
CA LEU A 136 4.59 10.91 19.93
C LEU A 136 4.60 9.43 20.37
N GLN A 137 3.44 8.77 20.31
CA GLN A 137 3.33 7.36 20.66
C GLN A 137 3.97 6.50 19.57
N LYS A 138 4.94 5.67 19.97
CA LYS A 138 5.56 4.66 19.12
C LYS A 138 4.74 3.38 19.17
N PHE A 139 4.31 2.90 18.01
CA PHE A 139 3.74 1.58 17.82
C PHE A 139 4.79 0.69 17.20
N LYS A 140 5.12 -0.42 17.86
CA LYS A 140 6.08 -1.40 17.35
C LYS A 140 5.39 -2.74 17.16
N GLU A 141 5.45 -3.23 15.94
CA GLU A 141 5.02 -4.57 15.58
C GLU A 141 6.20 -5.54 15.77
N GLU A 142 6.29 -6.13 16.97
CA GLU A 142 7.37 -7.05 17.36
C GLU A 142 7.41 -8.35 16.52
N ASP A 143 6.28 -8.76 15.92
CA ASP A 143 6.21 -9.95 15.08
C ASP A 143 6.46 -9.67 13.58
N ALA A 144 6.84 -8.44 13.22
CA ALA A 144 7.10 -8.09 11.83
C ALA A 144 8.24 -8.96 11.24
N PRO A 145 8.16 -9.35 9.94
CA PRO A 145 7.10 -9.03 8.99
C PRO A 145 5.85 -9.90 9.16
N ILE A 146 4.69 -9.24 9.15
CA ILE A 146 3.35 -9.86 9.26
C ILE A 146 2.64 -9.81 7.91
N ARG A 147 2.14 -10.95 7.42
CA ARG A 147 1.31 -10.99 6.20
C ARG A 147 -0.03 -10.33 6.47
N VAL A 148 -0.44 -9.44 5.57
CA VAL A 148 -1.66 -8.62 5.69
C VAL A 148 -2.59 -8.76 4.50
N MET A 149 -3.85 -8.35 4.67
CA MET A 149 -4.85 -8.25 3.61
C MET A 149 -4.94 -6.85 2.99
N SER A 150 -4.39 -5.86 3.69
CA SER A 150 -4.29 -4.48 3.24
C SER A 150 -3.15 -3.81 4.00
N VAL A 151 -2.57 -2.79 3.38
CA VAL A 151 -1.68 -1.83 4.05
C VAL A 151 -2.40 -0.49 4.22
N ASP A 152 -1.90 0.33 5.14
CA ASP A 152 -2.27 1.74 5.25
C ASP A 152 -1.68 2.54 4.08
N GLU A 153 -2.34 3.64 3.74
CA GLU A 153 -2.00 4.47 2.61
C GLU A 153 -0.83 5.43 2.83
N ASN A 154 -0.42 5.67 4.09
CA ASN A 154 0.62 6.64 4.42
C ASN A 154 2.02 6.29 3.89
N PHE A 155 2.35 4.99 3.85
CA PHE A 155 3.64 4.49 3.40
C PHE A 155 3.51 3.06 2.84
N ILE A 156 3.70 2.94 1.53
CA ILE A 156 3.61 1.71 0.77
C ILE A 156 4.89 1.53 -0.05
N ILE A 157 5.41 0.31 -0.10
CA ILE A 157 6.50 -0.07 -0.99
C ILE A 157 6.00 -1.13 -1.96
N VAL A 158 6.24 -0.93 -3.25
CA VAL A 158 5.89 -1.86 -4.31
C VAL A 158 7.15 -2.41 -4.95
N LYS A 159 7.22 -3.74 -5.09
CA LYS A 159 8.27 -4.38 -5.89
C LYS A 159 8.00 -4.05 -7.35
N ASN A 160 8.88 -3.30 -8.03
CA ASN A 160 8.60 -2.83 -9.40
C ASN A 160 8.38 -4.02 -10.36
N SER A 161 9.14 -5.11 -10.20
CA SER A 161 8.95 -6.34 -10.98
C SER A 161 7.61 -7.05 -10.75
N ALA A 162 6.85 -6.71 -9.70
CA ALA A 162 5.50 -7.23 -9.51
C ALA A 162 4.47 -6.63 -10.48
N ASN A 163 4.84 -5.53 -11.18
CA ASN A 163 4.04 -4.91 -12.24
C ASN A 163 2.57 -4.69 -11.84
N LEU A 164 2.36 -4.20 -10.61
CA LEU A 164 1.03 -3.95 -10.06
C LEU A 164 0.42 -2.68 -10.65
N ALA A 165 -0.91 -2.63 -10.63
CA ALA A 165 -1.70 -1.45 -10.94
C ALA A 165 -2.85 -1.33 -9.93
N LEU A 166 -3.37 -0.12 -9.76
CA LEU A 166 -4.62 0.12 -9.06
C LEU A 166 -5.81 0.02 -10.03
N SER A 167 -6.98 -0.28 -9.47
CA SER A 167 -8.27 -0.25 -10.13
C SER A 167 -8.54 1.07 -10.85
N SER A 168 -8.60 1.05 -12.18
CA SER A 168 -8.81 2.25 -13.01
C SER A 168 -10.23 2.83 -12.96
N ASP A 169 -11.20 2.03 -12.50
CA ASP A 169 -12.62 2.38 -12.34
C ASP A 169 -12.99 2.82 -10.92
N LEU A 170 -12.06 2.72 -9.96
CA LEU A 170 -12.18 3.32 -8.64
C LEU A 170 -11.57 4.74 -8.65
N LYS A 171 -12.07 5.59 -7.73
CA LYS A 171 -11.73 7.02 -7.68
C LYS A 171 -11.62 7.52 -6.24
N GLY A 172 -10.96 8.65 -6.07
CA GLY A 172 -10.79 9.34 -4.77
C GLY A 172 -9.48 9.00 -4.06
N PHE A 173 -9.42 9.26 -2.75
CA PHE A 173 -8.20 9.23 -1.92
C PHE A 173 -8.26 8.19 -0.79
N HIS A 174 -9.11 7.18 -0.92
CA HIS A 174 -9.30 6.15 0.10
C HIS A 174 -9.32 4.75 -0.52
N MET A 175 -9.03 3.75 0.30
CA MET A 175 -9.12 2.32 -0.02
C MET A 175 -8.08 1.83 -1.05
N TYR A 176 -7.18 2.68 -1.54
CA TYR A 176 -6.20 2.28 -2.54
C TYR A 176 -5.11 1.37 -1.96
N GLY A 177 -4.83 1.43 -0.65
CA GLY A 177 -3.95 0.46 0.01
C GLY A 177 -4.56 -0.95 0.08
N ALA A 178 -5.88 -1.04 0.26
CA ALA A 178 -6.62 -2.30 0.20
C ALA A 178 -6.75 -2.82 -1.24
N ASP A 179 -6.97 -1.91 -2.20
CA ASP A 179 -7.05 -2.23 -3.63
C ASP A 179 -5.75 -2.82 -4.17
N LEU A 180 -4.62 -2.15 -3.90
CA LEU A 180 -3.31 -2.61 -4.34
C LEU A 180 -2.97 -3.99 -3.78
N CYS A 181 -3.23 -4.22 -2.49
CA CYS A 181 -3.01 -5.53 -1.86
C CYS A 181 -3.93 -6.62 -2.43
N LEU A 182 -5.17 -6.29 -2.76
CA LEU A 182 -6.09 -7.27 -3.35
C LEU A 182 -5.70 -7.61 -4.79
N ILE A 183 -5.28 -6.62 -5.58
CA ILE A 183 -4.75 -6.85 -6.93
C ILE A 183 -3.45 -7.65 -6.87
N ALA A 184 -2.55 -7.35 -5.92
CA ALA A 184 -1.36 -8.16 -5.67
C ALA A 184 -1.74 -9.62 -5.39
N GLU A 185 -2.72 -9.87 -4.50
CA GLU A 185 -3.20 -11.23 -4.19
C GLU A 185 -3.77 -11.94 -5.44
N ILE A 186 -4.53 -11.24 -6.28
CA ILE A 186 -5.05 -11.77 -7.55
C ILE A 186 -3.92 -12.17 -8.52
N LEU A 187 -2.83 -11.40 -8.55
CA LEU A 187 -1.65 -11.65 -9.37
C LEU A 187 -0.67 -12.67 -8.75
N GLY A 188 -1.01 -13.24 -7.59
CA GLY A 188 -0.20 -14.27 -6.92
C GLY A 188 0.89 -13.71 -6.00
N TYR A 189 0.87 -12.42 -5.71
CA TYR A 189 1.77 -11.75 -4.78
C TYR A 189 1.17 -11.62 -3.38
N HIS A 190 2.03 -11.41 -2.40
CA HIS A 190 1.65 -11.22 -1.00
C HIS A 190 1.99 -9.82 -0.49
N SER A 191 1.23 -9.38 0.51
CA SER A 191 1.43 -8.09 1.16
C SER A 191 1.84 -8.25 2.61
N TYR A 192 2.77 -7.41 3.08
CA TYR A 192 3.30 -7.48 4.45
C TYR A 192 3.37 -6.11 5.12
N VAL A 193 3.20 -6.11 6.45
CA VAL A 193 3.71 -5.03 7.30
C VAL A 193 5.11 -5.40 7.75
N ILE A 194 6.08 -4.53 7.50
CA ILE A 194 7.49 -4.68 7.90
C ILE A 194 7.82 -3.83 9.12
N GLY A 195 8.89 -4.19 9.82
CA GLY A 195 9.39 -3.41 10.96
C GLY A 195 10.26 -2.25 10.50
N PHE A 196 9.64 -1.24 9.87
CA PHE A 196 10.29 -0.01 9.44
C PHE A 196 9.54 1.19 10.03
N GLU A 197 10.15 1.83 11.03
CA GLU A 197 9.57 2.92 11.82
C GLU A 197 9.78 4.27 11.12
N LEU A 198 8.69 5.01 10.98
CA LEU A 198 8.67 6.41 10.55
C LEU A 198 7.60 7.16 11.31
N THR A 199 7.65 8.49 11.27
CA THR A 199 6.62 9.35 11.86
C THR A 199 5.54 9.67 10.85
N HIS A 200 4.26 9.53 11.21
CA HIS A 200 3.11 10.01 10.43
C HIS A 200 2.46 11.17 11.18
N LYS A 201 2.51 12.39 10.59
CA LYS A 201 2.15 13.65 11.28
C LYS A 201 0.64 13.80 11.48
N SER A 202 -0.18 13.31 10.55
CA SER A 202 -1.63 13.49 10.60
C SER A 202 -2.41 12.22 10.99
N GLU A 203 -3.73 12.36 11.06
CA GLU A 203 -4.67 11.26 11.31
C GLU A 203 -5.62 11.14 10.13
N GLY A 204 -6.06 9.91 9.84
CA GLY A 204 -6.98 9.65 8.75
C GLY A 204 -8.35 10.32 8.93
N ASN A 205 -8.95 10.76 7.83
CA ASN A 205 -10.28 11.36 7.81
C ASN A 205 -11.35 10.35 7.36
N LEU A 206 -12.25 9.96 8.26
CA LEU A 206 -13.37 9.06 7.97
C LEU A 206 -14.63 9.85 7.59
N ASN A 207 -14.56 10.55 6.47
CA ASN A 207 -15.65 11.39 5.96
C ASN A 207 -16.66 10.60 5.08
N ASN A 208 -17.62 11.30 4.47
CA ASN A 208 -18.57 10.70 3.53
C ASN A 208 -17.90 10.12 2.28
N GLU A 209 -16.76 10.68 1.85
CA GLU A 209 -15.98 10.17 0.72
C GLU A 209 -15.38 8.79 1.04
N PHE A 210 -14.92 8.58 2.28
CA PHE A 210 -14.50 7.26 2.75
C PHE A 210 -15.64 6.23 2.69
N VAL A 211 -16.84 6.61 3.15
CA VAL A 211 -18.01 5.73 3.10
C VAL A 211 -18.36 5.36 1.65
N LYS A 212 -18.32 6.34 0.74
CA LYS A 212 -18.53 6.12 -0.70
C LYS A 212 -17.44 5.23 -1.30
N ALA A 213 -16.17 5.52 -1.06
CA ALA A 213 -15.04 4.74 -1.57
C ALA A 213 -15.09 3.28 -1.11
N LYS A 214 -15.43 3.04 0.17
CA LYS A 214 -15.64 1.68 0.70
C LYS A 214 -16.78 0.98 -0.03
N LYS A 215 -17.90 1.65 -0.29
CA LYS A 215 -19.03 1.08 -1.03
C LYS A 215 -18.62 0.72 -2.47
N ASP A 216 -17.98 1.64 -3.17
CA ASP A 216 -17.53 1.45 -4.56
C ASP A 216 -16.53 0.28 -4.66
N PHE A 217 -15.59 0.19 -3.71
CA PHE A 217 -14.67 -0.92 -3.56
C PHE A 217 -15.39 -2.26 -3.39
N ILE A 218 -16.34 -2.34 -2.46
CA ILE A 218 -17.12 -3.56 -2.21
C ILE A 218 -17.91 -3.94 -3.45
N ASP A 219 -18.58 -2.99 -4.10
CA ASP A 219 -19.40 -3.26 -5.27
C ASP A 219 -18.57 -3.79 -6.43
N LYS A 220 -17.41 -3.17 -6.72
CA LYS A 220 -16.46 -3.66 -7.72
C LYS A 220 -16.08 -5.11 -7.45
N PHE A 221 -15.49 -5.38 -6.28
CA PHE A 221 -14.94 -6.69 -6.00
C PHE A 221 -16.00 -7.75 -5.73
N SER A 222 -17.24 -7.36 -5.39
CA SER A 222 -18.35 -8.31 -5.21
C SER A 222 -18.65 -9.12 -6.47
N GLN A 223 -18.31 -8.60 -7.65
CA GLN A 223 -18.50 -9.25 -8.93
C GLN A 223 -17.23 -9.93 -9.48
N ALA A 224 -16.07 -9.65 -8.88
CA ALA A 224 -14.77 -10.05 -9.43
C ALA A 224 -14.11 -11.20 -8.64
N ILE A 225 -14.43 -11.37 -7.36
CA ILE A 225 -13.74 -12.33 -6.49
C ILE A 225 -14.68 -13.21 -5.67
N TYR A 226 -14.14 -14.30 -5.14
CA TYR A 226 -14.84 -15.16 -4.19
C TYR A 226 -15.23 -14.39 -2.92
N PRO A 227 -16.41 -14.67 -2.34
CA PRO A 227 -16.88 -13.93 -1.19
C PRO A 227 -15.97 -14.11 0.04
N ARG A 228 -15.64 -13.02 0.71
CA ARG A 228 -14.74 -13.03 1.86
C ARG A 228 -14.89 -11.79 2.75
N PHE A 229 -14.42 -11.92 3.98
CA PHE A 229 -14.22 -10.78 4.87
C PHE A 229 -12.87 -10.12 4.63
N MET A 230 -12.86 -8.80 4.62
CA MET A 230 -11.66 -7.98 4.49
C MET A 230 -11.70 -6.80 5.47
N ALA A 231 -10.54 -6.24 5.74
CA ALA A 231 -10.36 -5.10 6.61
C ALA A 231 -9.24 -4.21 6.07
N SER A 232 -9.45 -2.90 6.14
CA SER A 232 -8.41 -1.88 6.08
C SER A 232 -8.08 -1.40 7.50
N THR A 233 -7.07 -0.53 7.65
CA THR A 233 -6.80 0.12 8.94
C THR A 233 -8.06 0.82 9.47
N ALA A 234 -8.77 1.50 8.58
CA ALA A 234 -9.99 2.26 8.84
C ALA A 234 -11.31 1.47 8.91
N ALA A 235 -11.47 0.34 8.18
CA ALA A 235 -12.75 -0.35 8.09
C ALA A 235 -12.67 -1.87 8.06
N ARG A 236 -13.82 -2.51 8.32
CA ARG A 236 -14.06 -3.94 8.15
C ARG A 236 -15.29 -4.12 7.29
N PHE A 237 -15.26 -5.08 6.40
CA PHE A 237 -16.34 -5.31 5.46
C PHE A 237 -16.32 -6.74 4.91
N TYR A 238 -17.44 -7.11 4.31
CA TYR A 238 -17.61 -8.35 3.57
C TYR A 238 -17.84 -8.03 2.10
N ILE A 239 -17.10 -8.73 1.25
CA ILE A 239 -17.25 -8.70 -0.21
C ILE A 239 -17.99 -9.97 -0.62
N GLY A 240 -19.01 -9.81 -1.46
CA GLY A 240 -19.70 -10.96 -2.05
C GLY A 240 -20.84 -10.52 -2.98
N SER A 241 -21.05 -11.31 -4.04
CA SER A 241 -22.01 -11.02 -5.11
C SER A 241 -23.46 -10.99 -4.62
N ASN A 242 -23.82 -11.85 -3.66
CA ASN A 242 -25.19 -11.94 -3.12
C ASN A 242 -25.54 -10.70 -2.27
N PRO A 243 -26.52 -9.86 -2.67
CA PRO A 243 -26.85 -8.62 -1.96
C PRO A 243 -27.37 -8.84 -0.54
N TRP A 244 -28.17 -9.87 -0.30
CA TRP A 244 -28.70 -10.19 1.03
C TRP A 244 -27.59 -10.56 2.00
N LYS A 245 -26.69 -11.47 1.59
CA LYS A 245 -25.51 -11.83 2.38
C LYS A 245 -24.62 -10.61 2.61
N ARG A 246 -24.44 -9.76 1.60
CA ARG A 246 -23.64 -8.55 1.69
C ARG A 246 -24.21 -7.58 2.73
N THR A 247 -25.51 -7.32 2.73
CA THR A 247 -26.16 -6.46 3.72
C THR A 247 -26.07 -7.08 5.12
N LEU A 248 -26.38 -8.37 5.27
CA LEU A 248 -26.34 -9.06 6.55
C LEU A 248 -24.93 -9.09 7.16
N TYR A 249 -23.92 -9.49 6.38
CA TYR A 249 -22.56 -9.68 6.86
C TYR A 249 -21.78 -8.38 7.03
N ASN A 250 -22.23 -7.28 6.42
CA ASN A 250 -21.72 -5.94 6.71
C ASN A 250 -22.45 -5.25 7.88
N SER A 251 -23.41 -5.93 8.55
CA SER A 251 -24.00 -5.41 9.79
C SER A 251 -22.96 -5.39 10.92
N ASN A 252 -23.07 -4.40 11.80
CA ASN A 252 -22.16 -4.23 12.94
C ASN A 252 -22.14 -5.48 13.85
N LEU A 253 -23.28 -6.17 13.99
CA LEU A 253 -23.40 -7.38 14.80
C LEU A 253 -22.58 -8.54 14.23
N ILE A 254 -22.72 -8.82 12.93
CA ILE A 254 -21.97 -9.93 12.30
C ILE A 254 -20.48 -9.60 12.28
N LEU A 255 -20.10 -8.37 11.90
CA LEU A 255 -18.69 -7.95 11.92
C LEU A 255 -18.07 -8.03 13.32
N PHE A 256 -18.84 -7.76 14.38
CA PHE A 256 -18.40 -7.96 15.75
C PHE A 256 -18.09 -9.44 16.02
N PHE A 257 -19.00 -10.36 15.70
CA PHE A 257 -18.78 -11.79 15.93
C PHE A 257 -17.62 -12.35 15.10
N ILE A 258 -17.49 -11.94 13.85
CA ILE A 258 -16.34 -12.33 13.01
C ILE A 258 -15.03 -11.84 13.61
N ARG A 259 -15.00 -10.61 14.14
CA ARG A 259 -13.83 -10.08 14.86
C ARG A 259 -13.51 -10.90 16.11
N GLN A 260 -14.52 -11.33 16.88
CA GLN A 260 -14.29 -12.19 18.05
C GLN A 260 -13.81 -13.57 17.62
N TYR A 261 -14.38 -14.14 16.56
CA TYR A 261 -13.92 -15.41 16.01
C TYR A 261 -12.43 -15.34 15.63
N ASP A 262 -12.01 -14.30 14.90
CA ASP A 262 -10.59 -14.14 14.58
C ASP A 262 -9.72 -14.00 15.85
N LYS A 263 -10.19 -13.28 16.87
CA LYS A 263 -9.48 -13.15 18.15
C LYS A 263 -9.23 -14.50 18.83
N PHE A 264 -10.21 -15.41 18.81
CA PHE A 264 -10.12 -16.68 19.54
C PHE A 264 -9.55 -17.83 18.71
N PHE A 265 -9.70 -17.79 17.38
CA PHE A 265 -9.40 -18.94 16.52
C PHE A 265 -8.37 -18.66 15.41
N LYS A 266 -8.18 -17.39 15.01
CA LYS A 266 -7.25 -17.02 13.93
C LYS A 266 -6.27 -15.98 14.43
N GLY A 267 -5.22 -16.47 15.10
CA GLY A 267 -4.12 -15.65 15.57
C GLY A 267 -3.49 -14.77 14.46
N LYS A 268 -2.58 -13.90 14.86
CA LYS A 268 -1.99 -12.85 14.02
C LYS A 268 -1.30 -13.35 12.74
N LYS A 269 -0.70 -14.55 12.76
CA LYS A 269 0.04 -15.16 11.63
C LYS A 269 -0.82 -16.08 10.76
N SER A 270 -2.16 -16.07 10.91
CA SER A 270 -3.08 -17.06 10.32
C SER A 270 -3.19 -17.05 8.78
N ARG A 271 -2.60 -16.09 8.06
CA ARG A 271 -2.48 -16.14 6.59
C ARG A 271 -1.23 -16.93 6.17
N THR A 272 -1.13 -18.19 6.55
CA THR A 272 -0.16 -19.14 5.98
C THR A 272 -0.94 -20.18 5.19
N ASN A 273 -1.44 -19.79 4.03
CA ASN A 273 -1.85 -20.67 2.93
C ASN A 273 -1.59 -19.90 1.64
#